data_AF-A0A2T7VWS0-F1
#
_entry.id   AF-A0A2T7VWS0-F1
#
_cell.length_a   1.000
_cell.length_b   1.000
_cell.length_c   1.000
_cell.angle_alpha   90.00
_cell.angle_beta   90.00
_cell.angle_gamma   90.00
#
_symmetry.space_group_name_H-M   'P 1'
#
loop_
_entity.id
_entity.type
_entity.pdbx_description
1 polymer ?
#
loop_
_entity_poly.entity_id
_entity_poly.type
_entity_poly.pdbx_seq_one_letter_code
_entity_poly.pdbx_strand_id
1 'polypeptide(L)'
;MRARRPVTLTAASTVAVLGATAVAMRTLISRQAAIARRRIGKPLGEQALDADRVWRGKKHPGEPVELLLLGDSIAAGLGAGHRRDTLGARLAKGIARDAARPVRLRTAAVVGSETSALTAQLAELPPEYRADVAVIVVGGNDVTHRVPATRAAAQLEEAIGILRARGMPVASSSCAAARVAGTRWVT
;
A
#
# COMPACT_ATOMS: atom_id res chain seq x y z
N MET A 1 69.40 3.63 1.51
CA MET A 1 68.19 4.12 0.81
C MET A 1 67.00 3.25 1.20
N ARG A 2 65.98 3.80 1.87
CA ARG A 2 64.79 3.08 2.34
C ARG A 2 63.75 3.06 1.22
N ALA A 3 63.54 1.91 0.57
CA ALA A 3 62.53 1.76 -0.47
C ALA A 3 61.12 1.81 0.15
N ARG A 4 60.39 2.90 -0.09
CA ARG A 4 58.97 3.02 0.24
C ARG A 4 58.19 2.14 -0.76
N ARG A 5 57.76 0.96 -0.33
CA ARG A 5 56.83 0.10 -1.11
C ARG A 5 55.47 0.81 -1.27
N PRO A 6 54.76 0.61 -2.39
CA PRO A 6 53.61 1.43 -2.77
C PRO A 6 52.34 0.97 -2.06
N VAL A 7 52.06 1.53 -0.88
CA VAL A 7 50.81 1.33 -0.12
C VAL A 7 49.57 1.81 -0.92
N THR A 8 49.76 2.71 -1.88
CA THR A 8 48.71 3.25 -2.75
C THR A 8 48.16 2.25 -3.76
N LEU A 9 48.97 1.32 -4.28
CA LEU A 9 48.52 0.30 -5.24
C LEU A 9 47.68 -0.80 -4.59
N THR A 10 47.95 -1.13 -3.33
CA THR A 10 47.17 -2.10 -2.55
C THR A 10 45.80 -1.56 -2.13
N ALA A 11 45.69 -0.27 -1.78
CA ALA A 11 44.42 0.32 -1.38
C ALA A 11 43.42 0.44 -2.55
N ALA A 12 43.90 0.88 -3.71
CA ALA A 12 43.08 1.02 -4.92
C ALA A 12 42.54 -0.34 -5.42
N SER A 13 43.35 -1.40 -5.31
CA SER A 13 42.94 -2.76 -5.69
C SER A 13 41.89 -3.33 -4.73
N THR A 14 42.00 -3.12 -3.41
CA THR A 14 40.95 -3.54 -2.46
C THR A 14 39.61 -2.82 -2.66
N VAL A 15 39.62 -1.51 -2.95
CA VAL A 15 38.39 -0.74 -3.20
C VAL A 15 37.73 -1.16 -4.52
N ALA A 16 38.52 -1.40 -5.57
CA ALA A 16 38.00 -1.88 -6.84
C ALA A 16 37.39 -3.29 -6.73
N VAL A 17 38.04 -4.20 -5.98
CA VAL A 17 37.55 -5.56 -5.75
C VAL A 17 36.26 -5.56 -4.91
N LEU A 18 36.19 -4.77 -3.84
CA LEU A 18 34.98 -4.64 -3.02
C LEU A 18 33.81 -3.97 -3.77
N GLY A 19 34.10 -2.98 -4.61
CA GLY A 19 33.09 -2.35 -5.47
C GLY A 19 32.55 -3.33 -6.51
N ALA A 20 33.43 -4.10 -7.16
CA ALA A 20 33.06 -5.10 -8.14
C ALA A 20 32.23 -6.25 -7.54
N THR A 21 32.58 -6.72 -6.34
CA THR A 21 31.81 -7.77 -5.65
C THR A 21 30.44 -7.27 -5.20
N ALA A 22 30.32 -6.03 -4.70
CA ALA A 22 29.02 -5.45 -4.34
C ALA A 22 28.09 -5.29 -5.56
N VAL A 23 28.63 -4.83 -6.69
CA VAL A 23 27.88 -4.71 -7.95
C VAL A 23 27.48 -6.09 -8.49
N ALA A 24 28.39 -7.06 -8.46
CA ALA A 24 28.12 -8.44 -8.86
C ALA A 24 27.02 -9.06 -7.99
N MET A 25 27.10 -8.92 -6.67
CA MET A 25 26.07 -9.42 -5.74
C MET A 25 24.71 -8.78 -6.01
N ARG A 26 24.66 -7.46 -6.22
CA ARG A 26 23.41 -6.73 -6.50
C ARG A 26 22.78 -7.15 -7.83
N THR A 27 23.59 -7.37 -8.86
CA THR A 27 23.11 -7.83 -10.18
C THR A 27 22.63 -9.27 -10.12
N LEU A 28 23.30 -10.14 -9.36
CA LEU A 28 22.87 -11.52 -9.11
C LEU A 28 21.54 -11.56 -8.36
N ILE A 29 21.38 -10.81 -7.26
CA ILE A 29 20.13 -10.73 -6.51
C ILE A 29 19.00 -10.19 -7.39
N SER A 30 19.27 -9.16 -8.19
CA SER A 30 18.26 -8.56 -9.08
C SER A 30 17.87 -9.49 -10.21
N ARG A 31 18.83 -10.24 -10.80
CA ARG A 31 18.55 -11.27 -11.80
C ARG A 31 17.76 -12.43 -11.20
N GLN A 32 18.12 -12.90 -10.01
CA GLN A 32 17.38 -13.95 -9.32
C GLN A 32 15.97 -13.50 -8.95
N ALA A 33 15.79 -12.27 -8.47
CA ALA A 33 14.46 -11.69 -8.21
C ALA A 33 13.64 -11.56 -9.50
N ALA A 34 14.26 -11.18 -10.62
CA ALA A 34 13.58 -11.12 -11.92
C ALA A 34 13.19 -12.51 -12.45
N ILE A 35 14.05 -13.52 -12.29
CA ILE A 35 13.77 -14.90 -12.67
C ILE A 35 12.70 -15.50 -11.76
N ALA A 36 12.75 -15.24 -10.45
CA ALA A 36 11.71 -15.62 -9.50
C ALA A 36 10.37 -14.99 -9.88
N ARG A 37 10.33 -13.68 -10.16
CA ARG A 37 9.13 -12.99 -10.66
C ARG A 37 8.59 -13.56 -11.98
N ARG A 38 9.47 -14.05 -12.87
CA ARG A 38 9.05 -14.70 -14.13
C ARG A 38 8.54 -16.12 -13.92
N ARG A 39 9.19 -16.92 -13.07
CA ARG A 39 8.81 -18.33 -12.79
C ARG A 39 7.57 -18.44 -11.91
N ILE A 40 7.33 -17.47 -11.05
CA ILE A 40 6.09 -17.33 -10.27
C ILE A 40 4.89 -17.00 -11.20
N GLY A 41 5.13 -16.66 -12.48
CA GLY A 41 4.12 -16.01 -13.33
C GLY A 41 3.77 -14.62 -12.78
N LYS A 42 2.92 -13.85 -13.44
CA LYS A 42 2.12 -12.84 -12.70
C LYS A 42 1.14 -13.67 -11.87
N PRO A 43 1.39 -13.97 -10.59
CA PRO A 43 0.69 -15.06 -9.89
C PRO A 43 -0.77 -14.72 -9.58
N LEU A 44 -1.17 -13.50 -9.94
CA LEU A 44 -2.45 -12.87 -9.70
C LEU A 44 -2.70 -12.20 -11.04
N GLY A 45 -3.71 -12.63 -11.79
CA GLY A 45 -4.07 -11.94 -13.05
C GLY A 45 -4.17 -10.44 -12.80
N GLU A 46 -4.01 -9.61 -13.83
CA GLU A 46 -4.09 -8.14 -13.69
C GLU A 46 -5.46 -7.64 -13.21
N GLN A 47 -6.44 -8.55 -13.14
CA GLN A 47 -7.79 -8.28 -12.70
C GLN A 47 -7.90 -8.47 -11.19
N ALA A 48 -8.04 -7.35 -10.49
CA ALA A 48 -8.50 -7.31 -9.11
C ALA A 48 -9.90 -7.93 -8.99
N LEU A 49 -10.12 -8.76 -7.96
CA LEU A 49 -11.43 -9.32 -7.70
C LEU A 49 -12.35 -8.26 -7.09
N ASP A 50 -13.43 -7.92 -7.77
CA ASP A 50 -14.48 -7.08 -7.20
C ASP A 50 -15.08 -7.78 -5.97
N ALA A 51 -14.95 -7.13 -4.80
CA ALA A 51 -15.45 -7.61 -3.52
C ALA A 51 -16.53 -6.72 -2.89
N ASP A 52 -16.99 -5.71 -3.63
CA ASP A 52 -17.96 -4.74 -3.15
C ASP A 52 -19.32 -5.40 -2.98
N ARG A 53 -19.82 -5.35 -1.74
CA ARG A 53 -21.12 -5.85 -1.33
C ARG A 53 -21.38 -5.54 0.13
N VAL A 54 -22.60 -5.86 0.56
CA VAL A 54 -22.91 -6.00 1.98
C VAL A 54 -22.41 -7.35 2.50
N TRP A 55 -21.38 -7.31 3.34
CA TRP A 55 -20.85 -8.44 4.07
C TRP A 55 -21.66 -8.68 5.35
N ARG A 56 -21.91 -9.96 5.66
CA ARG A 56 -22.66 -10.42 6.85
C ARG A 56 -24.11 -9.90 6.96
N GLY A 57 -24.71 -9.38 5.89
CA GLY A 57 -26.10 -8.89 5.89
C GLY A 57 -27.17 -9.91 6.30
N LYS A 58 -26.93 -11.22 6.14
CA LYS A 58 -27.86 -12.26 6.64
C LYS A 58 -27.63 -12.64 8.10
N LYS A 59 -26.46 -12.32 8.66
CA LYS A 59 -26.03 -12.75 9.99
C LYS A 59 -26.25 -11.67 11.04
N HIS A 60 -26.12 -10.41 10.65
CA HIS A 60 -26.30 -9.26 11.52
C HIS A 60 -27.47 -8.42 11.01
N PRO A 61 -28.39 -7.99 11.88
CA PRO A 61 -29.46 -7.07 11.52
C PRO A 61 -28.95 -5.61 11.48
N GLY A 62 -29.77 -4.71 10.94
CA GLY A 62 -29.54 -3.26 11.01
C GLY A 62 -28.90 -2.66 9.76
N GLU A 63 -28.75 -1.33 9.80
CA GLU A 63 -28.13 -0.56 8.73
C GLU A 63 -26.63 -0.93 8.60
N PRO A 64 -26.14 -1.24 7.39
CA PRO A 64 -24.74 -1.55 7.19
C PRO A 64 -23.84 -0.39 7.60
N VAL A 65 -22.67 -0.70 8.16
CA VAL A 65 -21.56 0.25 8.26
C VAL A 65 -20.98 0.46 6.87
N GLU A 66 -20.85 1.70 6.44
CA GLU A 66 -20.24 2.07 5.17
C GLU A 66 -18.71 2.10 5.29
N LEU A 67 -18.05 1.16 4.62
CA LEU A 67 -16.60 1.03 4.59
C LEU A 67 -16.07 1.39 3.19
N LEU A 68 -15.29 2.46 3.11
CA LEU A 68 -14.55 2.84 1.91
C LEU A 68 -13.12 2.30 1.98
N LEU A 69 -12.64 1.66 0.91
CA LEU A 69 -11.26 1.19 0.77
C LEU A 69 -10.59 1.87 -0.43
N LEU A 70 -9.48 2.55 -0.18
CA LEU A 70 -8.66 3.28 -1.15
C LEU A 70 -7.24 2.73 -1.17
N GLY A 71 -6.54 2.97 -2.28
CA GLY A 71 -5.11 2.72 -2.38
C GLY A 71 -4.71 1.89 -3.59
N ASP A 72 -3.76 0.97 -3.38
CA ASP A 72 -3.06 0.28 -4.46
C ASP A 72 -3.62 -1.11 -4.79
N SER A 73 -2.82 -1.94 -5.44
CA SER A 73 -3.14 -3.33 -5.78
C SER A 73 -3.61 -4.19 -4.60
N ILE A 74 -3.03 -4.00 -3.41
CA ILE A 74 -3.41 -4.78 -2.21
C ILE A 74 -4.82 -4.40 -1.79
N ALA A 75 -5.12 -3.10 -1.77
CA ALA A 75 -6.45 -2.57 -1.47
C ALA A 75 -7.47 -3.02 -2.51
N ALA A 76 -7.10 -3.00 -3.79
CA ALA A 76 -7.95 -3.48 -4.89
C ALA A 76 -8.27 -4.98 -4.80
N GLY A 77 -7.47 -5.77 -4.05
CA GLY A 77 -7.67 -7.21 -3.91
C GLY A 77 -6.89 -8.04 -4.92
N LEU A 78 -5.90 -7.45 -5.61
CA LEU A 78 -4.92 -8.18 -6.39
C LEU A 78 -4.11 -9.09 -5.44
N GLY A 79 -4.21 -10.41 -5.59
CA GLY A 79 -3.69 -11.30 -4.54
C GLY A 79 -4.61 -12.42 -4.16
N ALA A 80 -5.91 -12.11 -4.16
CA ALA A 80 -6.87 -12.99 -3.53
C ALA A 80 -7.27 -14.12 -4.48
N GLY A 81 -7.19 -15.36 -3.97
CA GLY A 81 -7.74 -16.52 -4.69
C GLY A 81 -9.27 -16.49 -4.76
N HIS A 82 -9.94 -15.85 -3.78
CA HIS A 82 -11.37 -15.63 -3.80
C HIS A 82 -11.73 -14.23 -3.31
N ARG A 83 -12.89 -13.74 -3.73
CA ARG A 83 -13.48 -12.48 -3.28
C ARG A 83 -13.47 -12.30 -1.75
N ARG A 84 -13.74 -13.36 -1.00
CA ARG A 84 -13.78 -13.32 0.48
C ARG A 84 -12.40 -13.14 1.12
N ASP A 85 -11.34 -13.37 0.35
CA ASP A 85 -9.95 -13.33 0.82
C ASP A 85 -9.28 -11.98 0.51
N THR A 86 -9.96 -11.08 -0.22
CA THR A 86 -9.49 -9.71 -0.44
C THR A 86 -9.37 -8.96 0.88
N LEU A 87 -8.47 -7.97 0.93
CA LEU A 87 -8.28 -7.14 2.12
C LEU A 87 -9.60 -6.48 2.55
N GLY A 88 -10.32 -5.86 1.61
CA GLY A 88 -11.61 -5.22 1.90
C GLY A 88 -12.64 -6.20 2.47
N ALA A 89 -12.76 -7.40 1.90
CA ALA A 89 -13.67 -8.42 2.43
C ALA A 89 -13.28 -8.89 3.85
N ARG A 90 -11.98 -9.04 4.12
CA ARG A 90 -11.49 -9.44 5.45
C ARG A 90 -11.75 -8.35 6.49
N LEU A 91 -11.49 -7.09 6.15
CA LEU A 91 -11.82 -5.93 6.99
C LEU A 91 -13.31 -5.85 7.25
N ALA A 92 -14.14 -5.90 6.21
CA ALA A 92 -15.59 -5.85 6.33
C ALA A 92 -16.14 -6.98 7.21
N LYS A 93 -15.63 -8.21 7.07
CA LYS A 93 -16.04 -9.34 7.93
C LYS A 93 -15.59 -9.17 9.38
N GLY A 94 -14.42 -8.58 9.63
CA GLY A 94 -13.91 -8.29 10.96
C GLY A 94 -14.75 -7.22 11.66
N ILE A 95 -14.91 -6.07 11.01
CA ILE A 95 -15.76 -4.96 11.49
C ILE A 95 -17.18 -5.45 11.74
N ALA A 96 -17.76 -6.22 10.81
CA ALA A 96 -19.12 -6.72 10.97
C ALA A 96 -19.29 -7.62 12.20
N ARG A 97 -18.26 -8.43 12.51
CA ARG A 97 -18.25 -9.29 13.70
C ARG A 97 -18.17 -8.45 14.96
N ASP A 98 -17.27 -7.46 14.99
CA ASP A 98 -16.96 -6.70 16.19
C ASP A 98 -18.06 -5.66 16.49
N ALA A 99 -18.65 -5.04 15.46
CA ALA A 99 -19.77 -4.11 15.58
C ALA A 99 -21.16 -4.78 15.60
N ALA A 100 -21.22 -6.10 15.40
CA ALA A 100 -22.45 -6.88 15.27
C ALA A 100 -23.46 -6.31 14.24
N ARG A 101 -22.96 -5.62 13.19
CA ARG A 101 -23.72 -4.99 12.10
C ARG A 101 -23.21 -5.48 10.74
N PRO A 102 -24.02 -5.48 9.67
CA PRO A 102 -23.51 -5.67 8.32
C PRO A 102 -22.49 -4.58 7.96
N VAL A 103 -21.64 -4.84 6.97
CA VAL A 103 -20.71 -3.84 6.43
C VAL A 103 -20.87 -3.78 4.92
N ARG A 104 -21.19 -2.62 4.37
CA ARG A 104 -21.18 -2.36 2.94
C ARG A 104 -19.77 -1.90 2.55
N LEU A 105 -19.07 -2.74 1.79
CA LEU A 105 -17.75 -2.42 1.27
C LEU A 105 -17.89 -1.70 -0.07
N ARG A 106 -17.19 -0.58 -0.21
CA ARG A 106 -16.90 0.11 -1.47
C ARG A 106 -15.39 0.21 -1.66
N THR A 107 -14.90 -0.27 -2.79
CA THR A 107 -13.48 -0.25 -3.15
C THR A 107 -13.26 0.73 -4.29
N ALA A 108 -12.50 1.79 -4.04
CA ALA A 108 -12.05 2.75 -5.05
C ALA A 108 -10.54 2.64 -5.32
N ALA A 109 -9.89 1.62 -4.73
CA ALA A 109 -8.49 1.33 -4.94
C ALA A 109 -8.19 0.92 -6.39
N VAL A 110 -7.06 1.40 -6.89
CA VAL A 110 -6.61 1.16 -8.27
C VAL A 110 -5.27 0.43 -8.25
N VAL A 111 -5.17 -0.65 -9.03
CA VAL A 111 -3.95 -1.45 -9.14
C VAL A 111 -2.80 -0.58 -9.65
N GLY A 112 -1.66 -0.67 -8.96
CA GLY A 112 -0.45 0.08 -9.34
C GLY A 112 -0.43 1.55 -8.89
N SER A 113 -1.44 2.01 -8.14
CA SER A 113 -1.46 3.39 -7.63
C SER A 113 -0.36 3.69 -6.61
N GLU A 114 0.26 4.86 -6.77
CA GLU A 114 1.07 5.54 -5.76
C GLU A 114 0.20 6.46 -4.91
N THR A 115 0.75 7.03 -3.84
CA THR A 115 0.01 7.94 -2.95
C THR A 115 -0.57 9.15 -3.70
N SER A 116 0.10 9.62 -4.76
CA SER A 116 -0.38 10.72 -5.61
C SER A 116 -1.72 10.45 -6.30
N ALA A 117 -2.11 9.18 -6.48
CA ALA A 117 -3.35 8.82 -7.15
C ALA A 117 -4.58 8.87 -6.22
N LEU A 118 -4.39 9.02 -4.91
CA LEU A 118 -5.49 9.00 -3.94
C LEU A 118 -6.52 10.12 -4.20
N THR A 119 -6.06 11.32 -4.53
CA THR A 119 -6.96 12.45 -4.85
C THR A 119 -7.84 12.14 -6.06
N ALA A 120 -7.31 11.46 -7.07
CA ALA A 120 -8.08 11.03 -8.24
C ALA A 120 -9.11 9.95 -7.87
N GLN A 121 -8.72 8.93 -7.08
CA GLN A 121 -9.66 7.91 -6.59
C GLN A 121 -10.82 8.53 -5.79
N LEU A 122 -10.53 9.58 -5.00
CA LEU A 122 -11.55 10.33 -4.23
C LEU A 122 -12.46 11.20 -5.10
N ALA A 123 -11.96 11.68 -6.25
CA ALA A 123 -12.71 12.49 -7.21
C ALA A 123 -13.67 11.64 -8.06
N GLU A 124 -13.39 10.35 -8.23
CA GLU A 124 -14.30 9.40 -8.89
C GLU A 124 -15.51 9.02 -8.04
N LEU A 125 -15.45 9.28 -6.72
CA LEU A 125 -16.60 9.08 -5.84
C LEU A 125 -17.64 10.18 -6.04
N PRO A 126 -18.94 9.86 -5.98
CA PRO A 126 -19.99 10.88 -6.00
C PRO A 126 -19.75 11.97 -4.94
N PRO A 127 -20.02 13.26 -5.23
CA PRO A 127 -19.77 14.36 -4.28
C PRO A 127 -20.46 14.18 -2.92
N GLU A 128 -21.64 13.57 -2.91
CA GLU A 128 -22.46 13.24 -1.76
C GLU A 128 -22.07 11.93 -1.06
N TYR A 129 -21.14 11.15 -1.63
CA TYR A 129 -20.73 9.88 -1.04
C TYR A 129 -20.10 10.09 0.34
N ARG A 130 -20.57 9.33 1.32
CA ARG A 130 -20.06 9.32 2.69
C ARG A 130 -19.88 7.88 3.14
N ALA A 131 -18.82 7.64 3.91
CA ALA A 131 -18.55 6.38 4.57
C ALA A 131 -18.38 6.61 6.06
N ASP A 132 -18.76 5.63 6.88
CA ASP A 132 -18.53 5.66 8.33
C ASP A 132 -17.04 5.55 8.66
N VAL A 133 -16.28 4.87 7.78
CA VAL A 133 -14.83 4.79 7.87
C VAL A 133 -14.20 4.60 6.49
N ALA A 134 -13.13 5.34 6.23
CA ALA A 134 -12.26 5.14 5.08
C ALA A 134 -10.95 4.47 5.51
N VAL A 135 -10.51 3.48 4.75
CA VAL A 135 -9.22 2.80 4.94
C VAL A 135 -8.35 3.06 3.71
N ILE A 136 -7.13 3.53 3.93
CA ILE A 136 -6.14 3.79 2.87
C ILE A 136 -4.99 2.81 3.00
N VAL A 137 -4.74 2.04 1.94
CA VAL A 137 -3.57 1.14 1.84
C VAL A 137 -2.77 1.45 0.58
N VAL A 138 -1.69 2.21 0.77
CA VAL A 138 -0.79 2.67 -0.30
C VAL A 138 0.63 2.81 0.24
N GLY A 139 1.60 2.95 -0.66
CA GLY A 139 3.01 3.22 -0.33
C GLY A 139 3.98 2.18 -0.88
N GLY A 140 3.50 0.99 -1.25
CA GLY A 140 4.35 -0.03 -1.87
C GLY A 140 4.92 0.43 -3.22
N ASN A 141 4.09 1.12 -4.01
CA ASN A 141 4.48 1.65 -5.30
C ASN A 141 5.38 2.89 -5.16
N ASP A 142 5.15 3.74 -4.16
CA ASP A 142 5.99 4.90 -3.86
C ASP A 142 7.45 4.49 -3.58
N VAL A 143 7.64 3.41 -2.81
CA VAL A 143 8.97 2.85 -2.54
C VAL A 143 9.61 2.29 -3.82
N THR A 144 8.82 1.58 -4.63
CA THR A 144 9.31 0.98 -5.89
C THR A 144 9.74 2.06 -6.89
N HIS A 145 9.00 3.17 -6.97
CA HIS A 145 9.29 4.30 -7.84
C HIS A 145 10.20 5.36 -7.20
N ARG A 146 10.67 5.11 -5.97
CA ARG A 146 11.58 6.00 -5.21
C ARG A 146 11.03 7.41 -5.01
N VAL A 147 9.72 7.51 -4.78
CA VAL A 147 9.08 8.76 -4.40
C VAL A 147 9.66 9.21 -3.04
N PRO A 148 10.08 10.49 -2.89
CA PRO A 148 10.54 10.99 -1.61
C PRO A 148 9.47 10.83 -0.52
N ALA A 149 9.86 10.33 0.65
CA ALA A 149 8.92 10.07 1.74
C ALA A 149 8.15 11.33 2.18
N THR A 150 8.77 12.51 2.11
CA THR A 150 8.12 13.80 2.38
C THR A 150 7.02 14.12 1.37
N ARG A 151 7.24 13.81 0.09
CA ARG A 151 6.26 14.00 -0.98
C ARG A 151 5.08 13.04 -0.82
N ALA A 152 5.37 11.76 -0.57
CA ALA A 152 4.32 10.77 -0.30
C ALA A 152 3.51 11.15 0.95
N ALA A 153 4.16 11.63 2.02
CA ALA A 153 3.46 12.10 3.22
C ALA A 153 2.52 13.29 2.93
N ALA A 154 2.99 14.30 2.19
CA ALA A 154 2.16 15.46 1.82
C ALA A 154 0.95 15.07 0.94
N GLN A 155 1.14 14.12 0.02
CA GLN A 155 0.03 13.60 -0.81
C GLN A 155 -0.99 12.81 0.02
N LEU A 156 -0.50 12.04 1.01
CA LEU A 156 -1.38 11.33 1.93
C LEU A 156 -2.17 12.30 2.83
N GLU A 157 -1.50 13.35 3.32
CA GLU A 157 -2.13 14.44 4.09
C GLU A 157 -3.27 15.09 3.33
N GLU A 158 -3.04 15.42 2.05
CA GLU A 158 -4.05 16.02 1.18
C GLU A 158 -5.28 15.11 1.06
N ALA A 159 -5.09 13.83 0.76
CA ALA A 159 -6.17 12.86 0.66
C ALA A 159 -6.94 12.69 1.99
N ILE A 160 -6.23 12.63 3.12
CA ILE A 160 -6.85 12.58 4.45
C ILE A 160 -7.63 13.86 4.73
N GLY A 161 -7.10 15.03 4.33
CA GLY A 161 -7.77 16.32 4.44
C GLY A 161 -9.11 16.34 3.70
N ILE A 162 -9.15 15.83 2.46
CA ILE A 162 -10.38 15.71 1.66
C ILE A 162 -11.40 14.81 2.35
N LEU A 163 -10.97 13.65 2.85
CA LEU A 163 -11.85 12.71 3.58
C LEU A 163 -12.43 13.34 4.85
N ARG A 164 -11.58 14.03 5.64
CA ARG A 164 -12.00 14.73 6.87
C ARG A 164 -12.94 15.90 6.57
N ALA A 165 -12.70 16.65 5.51
CA ALA A 165 -13.60 17.72 5.07
C ALA A 165 -14.99 17.18 4.68
N ARG A 166 -15.06 15.93 4.22
CA ARG A 166 -16.33 15.20 4.00
C ARG A 166 -16.89 14.54 5.27
N GLY A 167 -16.25 14.70 6.43
CA GLY A 167 -16.70 14.13 7.70
C GLY A 167 -16.39 12.64 7.88
N MET A 168 -15.46 12.07 7.09
CA MET A 168 -15.13 10.65 7.14
C MET A 168 -13.90 10.38 8.03
N PRO A 169 -14.03 9.56 9.09
CA PRO A 169 -12.88 9.01 9.82
C PRO A 169 -11.96 8.20 8.91
N VAL A 170 -10.64 8.27 9.12
CA VAL A 170 -9.66 7.63 8.23
C VAL A 170 -8.67 6.76 9.01
N ALA A 171 -8.51 5.52 8.55
CA ALA A 171 -7.44 4.60 8.92
C ALA A 171 -6.42 4.49 7.79
N SER A 172 -5.11 4.52 8.07
CA SER A 172 -4.07 4.34 7.03
C SER A 172 -3.03 3.30 7.45
N SER A 173 -2.59 2.48 6.50
CA SER A 173 -1.50 1.50 6.73
C SER A 173 -0.10 2.10 6.57
N SER A 174 0.04 3.34 6.11
CA SER A 174 1.35 3.93 5.81
C SER A 174 2.04 4.43 7.07
N CYS A 175 3.32 4.07 7.24
CA CYS A 175 4.14 4.61 8.34
C CYS A 175 4.40 6.12 8.18
N ALA A 176 4.27 6.67 6.96
CA ALA A 176 4.29 8.12 6.76
C ALA A 176 3.09 8.79 7.47
N ALA A 177 1.94 8.12 7.56
CA ALA A 177 0.77 8.62 8.28
C ALA A 177 1.04 8.82 9.78
N ALA A 178 1.88 7.98 10.39
CA ALA A 178 2.22 8.04 11.81
C ALA A 178 3.08 9.26 12.17
N ARG A 179 3.81 9.84 11.20
CA ARG A 179 4.65 11.04 11.42
C ARG A 179 3.87 12.35 11.26
N VAL A 180 2.73 12.28 10.60
CA VAL A 180 1.88 13.40 10.21
C VAL A 180 0.78 13.67 11.23
N ALA A 181 0.18 12.60 11.76
CA ALA A 181 -0.87 12.73 12.76
C ALA A 181 -0.24 12.62 14.15
N GLY A 182 -0.04 13.76 14.84
CA GLY A 182 0.09 13.82 16.30
C GLY A 182 -1.21 13.39 17.01
N THR A 183 -1.91 12.39 16.48
CA THR A 183 -3.25 11.98 16.87
C THR A 183 -3.25 10.48 17.12
N ARG A 184 -3.65 10.14 18.34
CA ARG A 184 -3.86 8.80 18.86
C ARG A 184 -4.80 8.04 17.93
N TRP A 185 -4.36 6.88 17.43
CA TRP A 185 -5.20 5.97 16.66
C TRP A 185 -6.21 5.29 17.61
N VAL A 186 -7.48 5.24 17.17
CA VAL A 186 -8.62 4.59 17.83
C VAL A 186 -9.16 5.31 19.07
N THR A 187 -10.32 5.96 18.87
CA THR A 187 -11.50 5.82 19.74
C THR A 187 -12.71 5.62 18.85
#